data_AF-A0A7C4AVA8-F1
#
_entry.id   AF-A0A7C4AVA8-F1
#
_cell.length_a   1.000
_cell.length_b   1.000
_cell.length_c   1.000
_cell.angle_alpha   90.00
_cell.angle_beta   90.00
_cell.angle_gamma   90.00
#
_symmetry.space_group_name_H-M   'P 1'
#
loop_
_entity.id
_entity.type
_entity.pdbx_description
1 polymer ?
#
loop_
_entity_poly.entity_id
_entity_poly.type
_entity_poly.pdbx_seq_one_letter_code
_entity_poly.pdbx_strand_id
1 'polypeptide(L)'
;MVIEQLSPFYHKLEKLMRQANLNLAVAELNERLKKNPSEDLAKIYLAKCYFKMKEYGKFLENLKSLNWEKLKDDEIGLILEMTNWQLVSSPHYFNGPPVFSADGKYLAYASARRDTDGDGRITIHDRGGIYIYDIKNHSETYLVSDEYYNSNPVFSPDGHYLLYFSSRQDDNNDKKIDDTERPSLYLADLSNYQEQLLFGPEMRIKHPRFSQDGQKIIFVAWLPKEDHSGIYSYDIKTKKLQSLVTPYYETAFPVLSPDGTKLIYTSWRRDTNKDGVIDIRDNSGLFMKDLISGRETEIVSDDYNNEFPQFSPNGEMILYLSRRRDTNKDGVINNLDNSGIYIYHLLKRKEELIVEDDFFNKFPSFSFDNKEIVFLSNWRVKRISEHESKDYFETKGIYLVDIRSKKITQVISDKYYGHRAPVLSPKEPLVSYLSWRPDTGRGIYLANYRRLPEPDELRKIIESFV
;
A
#
# COMPACT_ATOMS: atom_id res chain seq x y z
N MET A 1 -18.33 -0.70 -10.67
CA MET A 1 -19.77 -0.40 -10.67
C MET A 1 -20.26 -0.28 -12.10
N VAL A 2 -21.48 -0.75 -12.36
CA VAL A 2 -21.96 -1.19 -13.68
C VAL A 2 -22.32 0.01 -14.56
N ILE A 3 -21.49 0.24 -15.58
CA ILE A 3 -21.67 1.22 -16.67
C ILE A 3 -22.82 0.81 -17.63
N GLU A 4 -23.41 -0.38 -17.47
CA GLU A 4 -24.24 -1.06 -18.47
C GLU A 4 -25.62 -0.42 -18.75
N GLN A 5 -25.99 0.69 -18.09
CA GLN A 5 -27.21 1.43 -18.40
C GLN A 5 -27.00 2.92 -18.69
N LEU A 6 -25.78 3.35 -19.00
CA LEU A 6 -25.57 4.71 -19.48
C LEU A 6 -26.23 4.90 -20.85
N SER A 7 -26.94 6.01 -21.03
CA SER A 7 -27.49 6.34 -22.34
C SER A 7 -26.37 6.46 -23.40
N PRO A 8 -26.68 6.32 -24.70
CA PRO A 8 -25.68 6.48 -25.77
C PRO A 8 -24.90 7.79 -25.68
N PHE A 9 -25.52 8.85 -25.14
CA PHE A 9 -24.89 10.14 -24.89
C PHE A 9 -23.73 10.03 -23.90
N TYR A 10 -23.93 9.43 -22.73
CA TYR A 10 -22.88 9.29 -21.72
C TYR A 10 -21.78 8.30 -22.13
N HIS A 11 -22.12 7.27 -22.90
CA HIS A 11 -21.12 6.40 -23.55
C HIS A 11 -20.21 7.19 -24.50
N LYS A 12 -20.77 8.09 -25.31
CA LYS A 12 -20.00 8.97 -26.18
C LYS A 12 -19.08 9.90 -25.36
N LEU A 13 -19.58 10.47 -24.26
CA LEU A 13 -18.77 11.32 -23.38
C LEU A 13 -17.59 10.57 -22.76
N GLU A 14 -17.80 9.34 -22.26
CA GLU A 14 -16.71 8.49 -21.75
C GLU A 14 -15.64 8.25 -22.82
N LYS A 15 -16.04 8.02 -24.08
CA LYS A 15 -15.10 7.87 -25.20
C LYS A 15 -14.32 9.16 -25.46
N LEU A 16 -14.98 10.31 -25.50
CA LEU A 16 -14.31 11.61 -25.69
C LEU A 16 -13.29 11.89 -24.58
N MET A 17 -13.66 11.68 -23.32
CA MET A 17 -12.77 11.87 -22.19
C MET A 17 -11.56 10.92 -22.23
N ARG A 18 -11.73 9.67 -22.68
CA ARG A 18 -10.62 8.72 -22.88
C ARG A 18 -9.66 9.15 -23.99
N GLN A 19 -10.18 9.82 -25.02
CA GLN A 19 -9.39 10.35 -26.13
C GLN A 19 -8.82 11.74 -25.86
N ALA A 20 -8.85 12.21 -24.60
CA ALA A 20 -8.43 13.55 -24.18
C ALA A 20 -9.16 14.72 -24.89
N ASN A 21 -10.32 14.45 -25.51
CA ASN A 21 -11.15 15.44 -26.18
C ASN A 21 -12.08 16.16 -25.20
N LEU A 22 -11.52 16.72 -24.12
CA LEU A 22 -12.26 17.28 -22.99
C LEU A 22 -13.09 18.52 -23.39
N ASN A 23 -12.55 19.40 -24.23
CA ASN A 23 -13.26 20.60 -24.69
C ASN A 23 -14.55 20.25 -25.47
N LEU A 24 -14.52 19.19 -26.28
CA LEU A 24 -15.70 18.73 -27.01
C LEU A 24 -16.74 18.11 -26.06
N ALA A 25 -16.28 17.31 -25.09
CA ALA A 25 -17.15 16.76 -24.06
C ALA A 25 -17.85 17.87 -23.25
N VAL A 26 -17.11 18.92 -22.86
CA VAL A 26 -17.62 20.11 -22.18
C VAL A 26 -18.67 20.83 -23.04
N ALA A 27 -18.42 21.02 -24.34
CA ALA A 27 -19.38 21.65 -25.24
C ALA A 27 -20.69 20.87 -25.35
N GLU A 28 -20.61 19.54 -25.51
CA GLU A 28 -21.79 18.68 -25.58
C GLU A 28 -22.60 18.67 -24.27
N LEU A 29 -21.92 18.67 -23.12
CA LEU A 29 -22.55 18.76 -21.80
C LEU A 29 -23.23 20.11 -21.57
N ASN A 30 -22.60 21.21 -21.98
CA ASN A 30 -23.20 22.54 -21.88
C ASN A 30 -24.47 22.66 -22.74
N GLU A 31 -24.47 22.14 -23.97
CA GLU A 31 -25.68 22.09 -24.81
C GLU A 31 -26.79 21.23 -24.20
N ARG A 32 -26.43 20.14 -23.52
CA ARG A 32 -27.38 19.30 -22.78
C ARG A 32 -28.00 20.05 -21.60
N LEU A 33 -27.17 20.72 -20.79
CA LEU A 33 -27.60 21.49 -19.62
C LEU A 33 -28.39 22.74 -20.00
N LYS A 34 -28.15 23.36 -21.17
CA LYS A 34 -29.04 24.42 -21.70
C LYS A 34 -30.48 23.93 -21.88
N LYS A 35 -30.66 22.66 -22.29
CA LYS A 35 -31.98 22.05 -22.51
C LYS A 35 -32.59 21.50 -21.22
N ASN A 36 -31.74 21.01 -20.30
CA ASN A 36 -32.16 20.43 -19.03
C ASN A 36 -31.20 20.83 -17.88
N PRO A 37 -31.34 22.03 -17.30
CA PRO A 37 -30.40 22.54 -16.29
C PRO A 37 -30.37 21.74 -14.98
N SER A 38 -31.39 20.92 -14.71
CA SER A 38 -31.51 20.11 -13.50
C SER A 38 -30.94 18.70 -13.63
N GLU A 39 -30.32 18.34 -14.76
CA GLU A 39 -29.74 17.01 -14.97
C GLU A 39 -28.42 16.82 -14.21
N ASP A 40 -28.50 16.32 -12.98
CA ASP A 40 -27.36 16.17 -12.08
C ASP A 40 -26.28 15.24 -12.65
N LEU A 41 -26.64 14.15 -13.32
CA LEU A 41 -25.68 13.30 -14.03
C LEU A 41 -24.86 14.09 -15.07
N ALA A 42 -25.46 15.03 -15.81
CA ALA A 42 -24.71 15.87 -16.75
C ALA A 42 -23.76 16.83 -16.02
N LYS A 43 -24.17 17.41 -14.90
CA LYS A 43 -23.29 18.24 -14.04
C LYS A 43 -22.12 17.44 -13.47
N ILE A 44 -22.34 16.19 -13.04
CA ILE A 44 -21.28 15.30 -12.55
C ILE A 44 -20.26 15.00 -13.66
N TYR A 45 -20.71 14.70 -14.88
CA TYR A 45 -19.82 14.51 -16.03
C TYR A 45 -19.06 15.79 -16.42
N LEU A 46 -19.69 16.95 -16.25
CA LEU A 46 -19.05 18.24 -16.50
C LEU A 46 -17.99 18.54 -15.45
N ALA A 47 -18.28 18.28 -14.17
CA ALA A 47 -17.31 18.31 -13.09
C ALA A 47 -16.12 17.39 -13.38
N LYS A 48 -16.38 16.16 -13.86
CA LYS A 48 -15.33 15.21 -14.26
C LYS A 48 -14.42 15.72 -15.37
N CYS A 49 -14.97 16.43 -16.35
CA CYS A 49 -14.15 17.08 -17.37
C CYS A 49 -13.25 18.16 -16.74
N TYR A 50 -13.81 19.05 -15.93
CA TYR A 50 -13.04 20.11 -15.27
C TYR A 50 -11.99 19.59 -14.30
N PHE A 51 -12.29 18.51 -13.57
CA PHE A 51 -11.31 17.81 -12.73
C PHE A 51 -10.11 17.32 -13.55
N LYS A 52 -10.35 16.68 -14.71
CA LYS A 52 -9.28 16.26 -15.62
C LYS A 52 -8.51 17.43 -16.25
N MET A 53 -9.17 18.57 -16.45
CA MET A 53 -8.55 19.81 -16.94
C MET A 53 -7.81 20.60 -15.85
N LYS A 54 -7.78 20.11 -14.59
CA LYS A 54 -7.24 20.82 -13.42
C LYS A 54 -7.95 22.17 -13.12
N GLU A 55 -9.19 22.35 -13.59
CA GLU A 55 -10.01 23.54 -13.36
C GLU A 55 -10.88 23.37 -12.08
N TYR A 56 -10.22 23.30 -10.92
CA TYR A 56 -10.87 22.92 -9.65
C TYR A 56 -12.00 23.86 -9.21
N GLY A 57 -11.94 25.14 -9.56
CA GLY A 57 -13.03 26.09 -9.29
C GLY A 57 -14.34 25.70 -9.99
N LYS A 58 -14.29 25.42 -11.30
CA LYS A 58 -15.46 24.98 -12.08
C LYS A 58 -15.91 23.57 -11.69
N PHE A 59 -14.97 22.69 -11.37
CA PHE A 59 -15.26 21.37 -10.80
C PHE A 59 -16.13 21.49 -9.54
N LEU A 60 -15.72 22.32 -8.57
CA LEU A 60 -16.47 22.52 -7.32
C LEU A 60 -17.81 23.21 -7.54
N GLU A 61 -17.87 24.21 -8.43
CA GLU A 61 -19.13 24.89 -8.78
C GLU A 61 -20.19 23.91 -9.28
N ASN A 62 -19.81 23.00 -10.19
CA ASN A 62 -20.71 21.99 -10.72
C ASN A 62 -21.21 21.02 -9.64
N LEU A 63 -20.32 20.54 -8.76
CA LEU A 63 -20.71 19.65 -7.67
C LEU A 63 -21.57 20.34 -6.60
N LYS A 64 -21.31 21.61 -6.28
CA LYS A 64 -22.13 22.39 -5.34
C LYS A 64 -23.54 22.66 -5.86
N SER A 65 -23.74 22.59 -7.19
CA SER A 65 -25.04 22.83 -7.85
C SER A 65 -25.95 21.59 -7.95
N LEU A 66 -25.53 20.43 -7.42
CA LEU A 66 -26.30 19.18 -7.45
C LEU A 66 -27.51 19.21 -6.52
N ASN A 67 -28.56 18.46 -6.85
CA ASN A 67 -29.65 18.18 -5.92
C ASN A 67 -29.30 16.98 -5.03
N TRP A 68 -28.63 17.26 -3.92
CA TRP A 68 -28.12 16.26 -2.97
C TRP A 68 -29.18 15.25 -2.49
N GLU A 69 -30.41 15.69 -2.25
CA GLU A 69 -31.50 14.83 -1.76
C GLU A 69 -31.98 13.80 -2.79
N LYS A 70 -31.60 13.95 -4.06
CA LYS A 70 -32.06 13.11 -5.19
C LYS A 70 -30.96 12.27 -5.83
N LEU A 71 -29.73 12.36 -5.32
CA LEU A 71 -28.61 11.61 -5.88
C LEU A 71 -28.80 10.11 -5.67
N LYS A 72 -28.55 9.36 -6.74
CA LYS A 72 -28.55 7.89 -6.71
C LYS A 72 -27.17 7.36 -6.33
N ASP A 73 -27.11 6.13 -5.83
CA ASP A 73 -25.86 5.45 -5.48
C ASP A 73 -24.82 5.46 -6.61
N ASP A 74 -25.25 5.29 -7.87
CA ASP A 74 -24.37 5.34 -9.03
C ASP A 74 -23.77 6.75 -9.26
N GLU A 75 -24.54 7.80 -9.02
CA GLU A 75 -24.09 9.20 -9.10
C GLU A 75 -23.14 9.53 -7.97
N ILE A 76 -23.43 9.06 -6.74
CA ILE A 76 -22.53 9.15 -5.59
C ILE A 76 -21.20 8.46 -5.91
N GLY A 77 -21.25 7.26 -6.48
CA GLY A 77 -20.04 6.54 -6.89
C GLY A 77 -19.19 7.31 -7.91
N LEU A 78 -19.81 7.97 -8.89
CA LEU A 78 -19.11 8.81 -9.86
C LEU A 78 -18.43 10.02 -9.21
N ILE A 79 -19.09 10.63 -8.21
CA ILE A 79 -18.50 11.73 -7.44
C ILE A 79 -17.30 11.21 -6.64
N LEU A 80 -17.45 10.08 -5.94
CA LEU A 80 -16.39 9.43 -5.17
C LEU A 80 -15.17 9.04 -6.00
N GLU A 81 -15.32 8.73 -7.30
CA GLU A 81 -14.17 8.52 -8.18
C GLU A 81 -13.19 9.70 -8.17
N MET A 82 -13.68 10.92 -7.91
CA MET A 82 -12.91 12.15 -7.87
C MET A 82 -12.66 12.67 -6.46
N THR A 83 -13.48 12.28 -5.48
CA THR A 83 -13.51 12.90 -4.14
C THR A 83 -13.25 11.96 -2.97
N ASN A 84 -13.15 10.64 -3.16
CA ASN A 84 -12.90 9.68 -2.08
C ASN A 84 -11.42 9.67 -1.66
N TRP A 85 -10.91 10.83 -1.25
CA TRP A 85 -9.57 10.97 -0.73
C TRP A 85 -9.46 12.20 0.17
N GLN A 86 -8.70 12.05 1.23
CA GLN A 86 -8.24 13.14 2.09
C GLN A 86 -6.72 13.21 1.98
N LEU A 87 -6.18 14.40 1.81
CA LEU A 87 -4.74 14.62 1.81
C LEU A 87 -4.20 14.51 3.25
N VAL A 88 -3.19 13.68 3.46
CA VAL A 88 -2.46 13.52 4.73
C VAL A 88 -1.12 14.25 4.65
N SER A 89 -0.35 14.02 3.59
CA SER A 89 0.93 14.69 3.35
C SER A 89 1.02 15.17 1.91
N SER A 90 1.52 16.39 1.74
CA SER A 90 1.62 17.08 0.45
C SER A 90 2.32 16.24 -0.61
N PRO A 91 1.81 16.22 -1.85
CA PRO A 91 2.49 15.54 -2.93
C PRO A 91 3.75 16.28 -3.36
N HIS A 92 4.03 17.51 -2.94
CA HIS A 92 5.32 18.16 -3.25
C HIS A 92 6.53 17.52 -2.55
N TYR A 93 6.30 16.61 -1.61
CA TYR A 93 7.33 15.91 -0.86
C TYR A 93 7.61 14.52 -1.42
N PHE A 94 8.76 13.96 -1.07
CA PHE A 94 9.00 12.54 -1.24
C PHE A 94 8.55 11.80 0.02
N ASN A 95 7.33 11.24 -0.04
CA ASN A 95 6.77 10.48 1.08
C ASN A 95 7.01 8.97 0.93
N GLY A 96 7.36 8.33 2.04
CA GLY A 96 7.41 6.88 2.20
C GLY A 96 6.04 6.28 2.53
N PRO A 97 5.89 4.95 2.43
CA PRO A 97 4.63 4.28 2.78
C PRO A 97 4.22 4.55 4.23
N PRO A 98 2.97 4.97 4.50
CA PRO A 98 2.50 5.22 5.85
C PRO A 98 2.11 3.91 6.57
N VAL A 99 2.11 3.93 7.89
CA VAL A 99 1.62 2.84 8.75
C VAL A 99 0.64 3.36 9.78
N PHE A 100 -0.39 2.58 10.11
CA PHE A 100 -1.34 2.92 11.17
C PHE A 100 -0.80 2.55 12.56
N SER A 101 -1.16 3.34 13.57
CA SER A 101 -1.15 2.88 14.96
C SER A 101 -2.14 1.74 15.17
N ALA A 102 -1.92 0.89 16.18
CA ALA A 102 -2.78 -0.27 16.44
C ALA A 102 -4.23 0.10 16.80
N ASP A 103 -4.45 1.30 17.34
CA ASP A 103 -5.77 1.87 17.61
C ASP A 103 -6.39 2.59 16.41
N GLY A 104 -5.66 2.71 15.29
CA GLY A 104 -6.12 3.29 14.04
C GLY A 104 -6.22 4.82 14.02
N LYS A 105 -5.78 5.52 15.08
CA LYS A 105 -5.93 6.98 15.20
C LYS A 105 -4.80 7.78 14.55
N TYR A 106 -3.64 7.16 14.38
CA TYR A 106 -2.44 7.83 13.89
C TYR A 106 -1.88 7.14 12.66
N LEU A 107 -1.24 7.91 11.78
CA LEU A 107 -0.37 7.43 10.73
C LEU A 107 1.07 7.87 11.02
N ALA A 108 2.05 6.98 10.85
CA ALA A 108 3.47 7.36 10.82
C ALA A 108 4.03 7.15 9.41
N TYR A 109 4.89 8.07 8.97
CA TYR A 109 5.57 7.98 7.67
C TYR A 109 6.89 8.75 7.66
N ALA A 110 7.77 8.37 6.74
CA ALA A 110 8.95 9.15 6.39
C ALA A 110 8.60 10.18 5.30
N SER A 111 9.19 11.37 5.36
CA SER A 111 8.97 12.42 4.37
C SER A 111 10.22 13.28 4.19
N ALA A 112 10.77 13.31 2.98
CA ALA A 112 11.75 14.31 2.58
C ALA A 112 11.02 15.52 1.99
N ARG A 113 11.32 16.71 2.52
CA ARG A 113 10.58 17.96 2.22
C ARG A 113 11.43 19.05 1.58
N ARG A 114 12.74 18.82 1.44
CA ARG A 114 13.71 19.75 0.90
C ARG A 114 14.66 18.98 -0.02
N ASP A 115 15.17 19.67 -1.01
CA ASP A 115 16.29 19.23 -1.83
C ASP A 115 17.57 19.46 -1.01
N THR A 116 18.13 18.36 -0.52
CA THR A 116 19.27 18.32 0.41
C THR A 116 20.57 17.91 -0.28
N ASP A 117 20.51 17.34 -1.48
CA ASP A 117 21.67 17.00 -2.30
C ASP A 117 21.99 18.07 -3.38
N GLY A 118 21.04 18.98 -3.65
CA GLY A 118 21.17 20.10 -4.56
C GLY A 118 20.91 19.77 -6.03
N ASP A 119 20.24 18.65 -6.33
CA ASP A 119 19.96 18.21 -7.70
C ASP A 119 18.76 18.92 -8.37
N GLY A 120 18.05 19.75 -7.62
CA GLY A 120 16.86 20.50 -8.05
C GLY A 120 15.55 19.74 -7.89
N ARG A 121 15.53 18.57 -7.25
CA ARG A 121 14.36 17.72 -7.04
C ARG A 121 14.30 17.24 -5.58
N ILE A 122 13.11 16.80 -5.18
CA ILE A 122 12.92 16.14 -3.88
C ILE A 122 12.65 14.65 -4.16
N THR A 123 13.60 13.80 -3.81
CA THR A 123 13.65 12.38 -4.18
C THR A 123 13.92 11.48 -2.97
N ILE A 124 14.23 10.20 -3.23
CA ILE A 124 14.65 9.25 -2.20
C ILE A 124 16.08 9.49 -1.72
N HIS A 125 16.88 10.21 -2.52
CA HIS A 125 18.26 10.59 -2.22
C HIS A 125 18.34 11.83 -1.34
N ASP A 126 17.18 12.35 -0.91
CA ASP A 126 17.09 13.44 0.05
C ASP A 126 16.85 12.94 1.46
N ARG A 127 17.42 13.67 2.41
CA ARG A 127 17.21 13.44 3.83
C ARG A 127 15.76 13.79 4.19
N GLY A 128 15.18 13.01 5.08
CA GLY A 128 13.76 13.09 5.39
C GLY A 128 13.46 12.62 6.80
N GLY A 129 12.56 13.34 7.47
CA GLY A 129 12.17 13.07 8.85
C GLY A 129 11.11 12.00 8.99
N ILE A 130 10.81 11.61 10.23
CA ILE A 130 9.63 10.80 10.56
C ILE A 130 8.55 11.73 11.12
N TYR A 131 7.33 11.55 10.62
CA TYR A 131 6.16 12.33 11.01
C TYR A 131 5.05 11.41 11.51
N ILE A 132 4.25 11.91 12.45
CA ILE A 132 3.02 11.28 12.93
C ILE A 132 1.84 12.20 12.62
N TYR A 133 0.83 11.69 11.92
CA TYR A 133 -0.40 12.40 11.60
C TYR A 133 -1.56 11.88 12.45
N ASP A 134 -2.23 12.78 13.16
CA ASP A 134 -3.48 12.53 13.87
C ASP A 134 -4.66 12.63 12.88
N ILE A 135 -5.32 11.50 12.64
CA ILE A 135 -6.40 11.42 11.65
C ILE A 135 -7.60 12.27 12.05
N LYS A 136 -7.93 12.32 13.35
CA LYS A 136 -9.12 13.00 13.86
C LYS A 136 -8.91 14.51 13.89
N ASN A 137 -7.74 14.95 14.34
CA ASN A 137 -7.44 16.37 14.52
C ASN A 137 -6.83 17.02 13.27
N HIS A 138 -6.54 16.24 12.23
CA HIS A 138 -5.89 16.69 10.99
C HIS A 138 -4.57 17.42 11.25
N SER A 139 -3.82 16.97 12.25
CA SER A 139 -2.59 17.61 12.71
C SER A 139 -1.40 16.68 12.57
N GLU A 140 -0.25 17.25 12.23
CA GLU A 140 0.99 16.51 12.05
C GLU A 140 2.02 16.89 13.12
N THR A 141 2.73 15.89 13.64
CA THR A 141 3.88 16.04 14.54
C THR A 141 5.14 15.58 13.83
N TYR A 142 6.16 16.42 13.80
CA TYR A 142 7.51 16.09 13.35
C TYR A 142 8.26 15.40 14.49
N LEU A 143 8.45 14.08 14.36
CA LEU A 143 8.95 13.22 15.43
C LEU A 143 10.48 13.09 15.39
N VAL A 144 11.03 12.79 14.22
CA VAL A 144 12.47 12.53 14.03
C VAL A 144 13.01 13.49 12.98
N SER A 145 14.19 14.05 13.28
CA SER A 145 14.87 15.04 12.43
C SER A 145 15.08 14.59 10.98
N ASP A 146 14.89 15.51 10.03
CA ASP A 146 15.11 15.43 8.60
C ASP A 146 16.56 15.70 8.18
N GLU A 147 17.48 15.77 9.14
CA GLU A 147 18.93 15.85 8.89
C GLU A 147 19.55 14.49 8.49
N TYR A 148 18.74 13.42 8.45
CA TYR A 148 19.16 12.06 8.17
C TYR A 148 18.21 11.36 7.19
N TYR A 149 18.63 10.21 6.66
CA TYR A 149 17.77 9.35 5.83
C TYR A 149 16.97 8.40 6.73
N ASN A 150 15.75 8.81 7.07
CA ASN A 150 14.86 7.99 7.90
C ASN A 150 13.83 7.24 7.04
N SER A 151 13.46 6.02 7.44
CA SER A 151 12.49 5.21 6.70
C SER A 151 11.77 4.17 7.56
N ASN A 152 10.69 3.62 6.99
CA ASN A 152 9.91 2.48 7.48
C ASN A 152 9.55 2.54 8.99
N PRO A 153 8.80 3.57 9.43
CA PRO A 153 8.30 3.61 10.79
C PRO A 153 7.34 2.44 11.07
N VAL A 154 7.32 1.93 12.30
CA VAL A 154 6.42 0.85 12.78
C VAL A 154 6.06 1.11 14.24
N PHE A 155 4.77 1.28 14.53
CA PHE A 155 4.28 1.44 15.91
C PHE A 155 4.37 0.15 16.72
N SER A 156 4.64 0.29 18.01
CA SER A 156 4.34 -0.77 18.98
C SER A 156 2.83 -0.97 19.13
N PRO A 157 2.35 -2.17 19.52
CA PRO A 157 0.93 -2.45 19.65
C PRO A 157 0.21 -1.59 20.70
N ASP A 158 0.94 -1.14 21.74
CA ASP A 158 0.45 -0.25 22.79
C ASP A 158 0.51 1.25 22.39
N GLY A 159 1.17 1.58 21.28
CA GLY A 159 1.36 2.94 20.81
C GLY A 159 2.36 3.77 21.63
N HIS A 160 3.16 3.16 22.50
CA HIS A 160 4.18 3.87 23.29
C HIS A 160 5.52 4.04 22.58
N TYR A 161 5.80 3.21 21.58
CA TYR A 161 7.08 3.21 20.88
C TYR A 161 6.89 3.22 19.36
N LEU A 162 7.92 3.71 18.67
CA LEU A 162 8.05 3.65 17.22
C LEU A 162 9.42 3.10 16.82
N LEU A 163 9.45 2.00 16.08
CA LEU A 163 10.64 1.55 15.38
C LEU A 163 10.78 2.29 14.06
N TYR A 164 12.00 2.61 13.65
CA TYR A 164 12.29 3.18 12.34
C TYR A 164 13.74 2.91 11.98
N PHE A 165 14.04 3.00 10.69
CA PHE A 165 15.41 2.98 10.19
C PHE A 165 15.96 4.40 10.07
N SER A 166 17.25 4.56 10.36
CA SER A 166 17.96 5.82 10.11
C SER A 166 19.40 5.57 9.68
N SER A 167 19.81 6.19 8.56
CA SER A 167 21.21 6.28 8.15
C SER A 167 21.79 7.59 8.69
N ARG A 168 22.36 7.51 9.91
CA ARG A 168 22.96 8.64 10.63
C ARG A 168 24.33 8.32 11.24
N GLN A 169 24.90 7.17 10.87
CA GLN A 169 26.21 6.70 11.28
C GLN A 169 27.07 6.56 10.04
N ASP A 170 28.30 7.05 10.09
CA ASP A 170 29.30 6.83 9.05
C ASP A 170 29.76 5.36 9.12
N ASP A 171 29.20 4.51 8.26
CA ASP A 171 29.50 3.07 8.23
C ASP A 171 30.47 2.67 7.11
N ASN A 172 30.71 3.55 6.14
CA ASN A 172 31.64 3.36 5.03
C ASN A 172 33.03 4.00 5.31
N ASN A 173 33.15 4.78 6.40
CA ASN A 173 34.33 5.47 6.89
C ASN A 173 34.88 6.53 5.93
N ASP A 174 34.00 7.20 5.18
CA ASP A 174 34.33 8.29 4.25
C ASP A 174 34.18 9.70 4.88
N LYS A 175 33.75 9.76 6.15
CA LYS A 175 33.49 10.97 6.95
C LYS A 175 32.33 11.83 6.46
N LYS A 176 31.41 11.24 5.70
CA LYS A 176 30.14 11.85 5.30
C LYS A 176 28.98 11.10 5.95
N ILE A 177 27.81 11.70 5.81
CA ILE A 177 26.51 11.11 6.15
C ILE A 177 25.63 11.41 4.94
N ASP A 178 25.65 10.52 3.96
CA ASP A 178 24.87 10.60 2.72
C ASP A 178 23.96 9.39 2.51
N ASP A 179 23.52 9.18 1.27
CA ASP A 179 22.57 8.12 0.91
C ASP A 179 23.27 6.77 0.68
N THR A 180 24.59 6.71 0.80
CA THR A 180 25.39 5.49 0.69
C THR A 180 25.43 4.71 2.01
N GLU A 181 25.07 5.35 3.12
CA GLU A 181 25.10 4.80 4.46
C GLU A 181 23.98 3.79 4.67
N ARG A 182 24.34 2.66 5.28
CA ARG A 182 23.40 1.61 5.62
C ARG A 182 22.54 2.02 6.82
N PRO A 183 21.23 1.73 6.78
CA PRO A 183 20.33 2.10 7.86
C PRO A 183 20.58 1.26 9.11
N SER A 184 20.54 1.93 10.26
CA SER A 184 20.48 1.31 11.59
C SER A 184 19.04 1.29 12.11
N LEU A 185 18.72 0.36 13.02
CA LEU A 185 17.40 0.27 13.63
C LEU A 185 17.35 1.08 14.93
N TYR A 186 16.41 2.01 15.02
CA TYR A 186 16.16 2.86 16.19
C TYR A 186 14.78 2.60 16.77
N LEU A 187 14.65 2.87 18.06
CA LEU A 187 13.42 2.87 18.84
C LEU A 187 13.20 4.25 19.43
N ALA A 188 12.10 4.90 19.10
CA ALA A 188 11.67 6.16 19.72
C ALA A 188 10.59 5.89 20.77
N ASP A 189 10.73 6.49 21.95
CA ASP A 189 9.68 6.58 22.97
C ASP A 189 8.76 7.77 22.65
N LEU A 190 7.48 7.49 22.43
CA LEU A 190 6.52 8.51 21.99
C LEU A 190 6.01 9.39 23.15
N SER A 191 6.32 9.06 24.40
CA SER A 191 5.92 9.86 25.56
C SER A 191 6.85 11.05 25.82
N ASN A 192 8.13 10.90 25.46
CA ASN A 192 9.19 11.89 25.75
C ASN A 192 10.10 12.17 24.55
N TYR A 193 9.86 11.52 23.41
CA TYR A 193 10.61 11.65 22.16
C TYR A 193 12.09 11.28 22.24
N GLN A 194 12.48 10.42 23.20
CA GLN A 194 13.83 9.90 23.26
C GLN A 194 14.06 8.81 22.21
N GLU A 195 15.16 8.92 21.47
CA GLU A 195 15.59 7.96 20.46
C GLU A 195 16.70 7.05 21.02
N GLN A 196 16.58 5.74 20.84
CA GLN A 196 17.58 4.75 21.20
C GLN A 196 18.02 3.95 19.95
N LEU A 197 19.34 3.86 19.72
CA LEU A 197 19.90 2.89 18.77
C LEU A 197 19.72 1.47 19.33
N LEU A 198 19.04 0.60 18.60
CA LEU A 198 18.91 -0.82 18.95
C LEU A 198 20.00 -1.65 18.28
N PHE A 199 20.17 -1.48 16.97
CA PHE A 199 21.10 -2.27 16.17
C PHE A 199 21.75 -1.42 15.09
N GLY A 200 23.05 -1.60 14.91
CA GLY A 200 23.82 -0.92 13.89
C GLY A 200 23.61 -1.52 12.48
N PRO A 201 24.28 -0.93 11.47
CA PRO A 201 24.11 -1.32 10.08
C PRO A 201 24.67 -2.72 9.76
N GLU A 202 25.57 -3.25 10.59
CA GLU A 202 26.22 -4.55 10.41
C GLU A 202 25.25 -5.73 10.42
N MET A 203 24.07 -5.58 11.05
CA MET A 203 23.05 -6.63 11.10
C MET A 203 22.17 -6.69 9.84
N ARG A 204 22.23 -5.67 8.97
CA ARG A 204 21.49 -5.62 7.69
C ARG A 204 20.00 -5.95 7.85
N ILE A 205 19.36 -5.39 8.87
CA ILE A 205 17.99 -5.73 9.28
C ILE A 205 16.97 -5.35 8.20
N LYS A 206 15.96 -6.21 7.99
CA LYS A 206 14.78 -5.96 7.16
C LYS A 206 13.49 -6.38 7.88
N HIS A 207 12.40 -5.72 7.52
CA HIS A 207 11.03 -6.03 8.00
C HIS A 207 10.88 -6.12 9.54
N PRO A 208 11.38 -5.15 10.33
CA PRO A 208 11.22 -5.18 11.78
C PRO A 208 9.75 -4.99 12.15
N ARG A 209 9.25 -5.81 13.08
CA ARG A 209 7.90 -5.70 13.64
C ARG A 209 7.93 -6.03 15.13
N PHE A 210 7.01 -5.45 15.89
CA PHE A 210 6.80 -5.87 17.27
C PHE A 210 6.04 -7.20 17.34
N SER A 211 6.26 -7.97 18.40
CA SER A 211 5.33 -9.00 18.85
C SER A 211 4.03 -8.35 19.32
N GLN A 212 2.92 -9.10 19.29
CA GLN A 212 1.58 -8.58 19.62
C GLN A 212 1.48 -8.03 21.05
N ASP A 213 2.30 -8.54 21.97
CA ASP A 213 2.41 -8.09 23.36
C ASP A 213 3.40 -6.92 23.55
N GLY A 214 4.06 -6.45 22.49
CA GLY A 214 5.03 -5.36 22.51
C GLY A 214 6.37 -5.69 23.14
N GLN A 215 6.60 -6.91 23.65
CA GLN A 215 7.80 -7.25 24.41
C GLN A 215 9.01 -7.59 23.54
N LYS A 216 8.79 -8.00 22.29
CA LYS A 216 9.83 -8.47 21.38
C LYS A 216 9.77 -7.73 20.04
N ILE A 217 10.89 -7.70 19.36
CA ILE A 217 11.02 -7.24 17.98
C ILE A 217 11.45 -8.44 17.14
N ILE A 218 10.74 -8.69 16.05
CA ILE A 218 11.03 -9.76 15.10
C ILE A 218 11.45 -9.14 13.80
N PHE A 219 12.49 -9.69 13.19
CA PHE A 219 13.07 -9.16 11.97
C PHE A 219 13.86 -10.21 11.19
N VAL A 220 14.06 -9.91 9.90
CA VAL A 220 15.03 -10.61 9.06
C VAL A 220 16.38 -9.91 9.20
N ALA A 221 17.46 -10.66 9.26
CA ALA A 221 18.82 -10.10 9.28
C ALA A 221 19.83 -11.02 8.60
N TRP A 222 20.86 -10.42 8.03
CA TRP A 222 22.10 -11.11 7.67
C TRP A 222 23.13 -10.71 8.72
N LEU A 223 23.28 -11.51 9.77
CA LEU A 223 24.25 -11.18 10.81
C LEU A 223 25.69 -11.28 10.26
N PRO A 224 26.66 -10.62 10.90
CA PRO A 224 28.06 -10.74 10.48
C PRO A 224 28.49 -12.22 10.41
N LYS A 225 29.09 -12.60 9.27
CA LYS A 225 29.54 -13.98 8.93
C LYS A 225 28.42 -14.97 8.55
N GLU A 226 27.20 -14.49 8.31
CA GLU A 226 26.13 -15.30 7.72
C GLU A 226 26.02 -15.00 6.23
N ASP A 227 25.99 -16.06 5.41
CA ASP A 227 25.83 -15.94 3.95
C ASP A 227 24.37 -15.69 3.56
N HIS A 228 23.43 -16.21 4.34
CA HIS A 228 21.99 -16.06 4.13
C HIS A 228 21.31 -15.35 5.28
N SER A 229 20.10 -14.83 5.04
CA SER A 229 19.30 -14.24 6.12
C SER A 229 18.68 -15.27 7.05
N GLY A 230 18.65 -14.95 8.34
CA GLY A 230 17.83 -15.63 9.34
C GLY A 230 16.67 -14.75 9.82
N ILE A 231 15.74 -15.36 10.56
CA ILE A 231 14.69 -14.64 11.28
C ILE A 231 15.00 -14.66 12.76
N TYR A 232 15.05 -13.49 13.37
CA TYR A 232 15.46 -13.29 14.75
C TYR A 232 14.36 -12.62 15.57
N SER A 233 14.35 -12.92 16.87
CA SER A 233 13.59 -12.19 17.87
C SER A 233 14.53 -11.54 18.88
N TYR A 234 14.29 -10.28 19.20
CA TYR A 234 14.98 -9.54 20.24
C TYR A 234 13.99 -9.16 21.34
N ASP A 235 14.27 -9.60 22.57
CA ASP A 235 13.50 -9.22 23.75
C ASP A 235 13.97 -7.86 24.26
N ILE A 236 13.08 -6.87 24.29
CA ILE A 236 13.43 -5.46 24.55
C ILE A 236 13.94 -5.28 25.99
N LYS A 237 13.33 -5.98 26.95
CA LYS A 237 13.63 -5.85 28.37
C LYS A 237 14.94 -6.54 28.74
N THR A 238 15.11 -7.79 28.31
CA THR A 238 16.28 -8.61 28.65
C THR A 238 17.46 -8.39 27.69
N LYS A 239 17.23 -7.69 26.57
CA LYS A 239 18.17 -7.48 25.48
C LYS A 239 18.67 -8.79 24.84
N LYS A 240 17.90 -9.86 24.96
CA LYS A 240 18.27 -11.18 24.45
C LYS A 240 17.88 -11.31 22.99
N LEU A 241 18.88 -11.55 22.14
CA LEU A 241 18.69 -11.94 20.74
C LEU A 241 18.59 -13.47 20.64
N GLN A 242 17.62 -13.95 19.86
CA GLN A 242 17.38 -15.37 19.61
C GLN A 242 17.05 -15.60 18.14
N SER A 243 17.65 -16.62 17.52
CA SER A 243 17.24 -17.09 16.19
C SER A 243 15.94 -17.89 16.31
N LEU A 244 14.93 -17.49 15.52
CA LEU A 244 13.68 -18.24 15.33
C LEU A 244 13.79 -19.17 14.12
N VAL A 245 14.43 -18.70 13.05
CA VAL A 245 14.75 -19.47 11.85
C VAL A 245 16.22 -19.27 11.54
N THR A 246 16.94 -20.39 11.38
CA THR A 246 18.38 -20.39 11.14
C THR A 246 18.72 -19.97 9.71
N PRO A 247 19.85 -19.29 9.48
CA PRO A 247 20.26 -18.74 8.18
C PRO A 247 20.85 -19.80 7.24
N TYR A 248 20.20 -20.97 7.10
CA TYR A 248 20.63 -21.99 6.15
C TYR A 248 20.25 -21.67 4.70
N TYR A 249 19.18 -20.89 4.55
CA TYR A 249 18.60 -20.45 3.30
C TYR A 249 18.11 -19.03 3.47
N GLU A 250 17.95 -18.31 2.37
CA GLU A 250 17.36 -16.97 2.43
C GLU A 250 15.92 -17.03 2.97
N THR A 251 15.55 -16.02 3.76
CA THR A 251 14.24 -15.87 4.39
C THR A 251 13.71 -14.45 4.23
N ALA A 252 12.40 -14.30 4.08
CA ALA A 252 11.77 -12.99 3.97
C ALA A 252 10.36 -12.95 4.56
N PHE A 253 9.86 -11.72 4.73
CA PHE A 253 8.48 -11.40 5.14
C PHE A 253 7.97 -12.16 6.39
N PRO A 254 8.68 -12.11 7.54
CA PRO A 254 8.23 -12.76 8.75
C PRO A 254 6.95 -12.09 9.29
N VAL A 255 5.95 -12.88 9.64
CA VAL A 255 4.71 -12.44 10.27
C VAL A 255 4.29 -13.41 11.38
N LEU A 256 4.02 -12.89 12.57
CA LEU A 256 3.46 -13.68 13.66
C LEU A 256 1.95 -13.89 13.49
N SER A 257 1.45 -15.02 13.97
CA SER A 257 0.02 -15.20 14.19
C SER A 257 -0.50 -14.21 15.24
N PRO A 258 -1.80 -13.85 15.21
CA PRO A 258 -2.39 -12.92 16.18
C PRO A 258 -2.22 -13.36 17.65
N ASP A 259 -2.14 -14.67 17.90
CA ASP A 259 -1.90 -15.25 19.23
C ASP A 259 -0.40 -15.35 19.59
N GLY A 260 0.50 -15.00 18.67
CA GLY A 260 1.95 -15.07 18.84
C GLY A 260 2.54 -16.48 18.87
N THR A 261 1.76 -17.54 18.64
CA THR A 261 2.23 -18.93 18.77
C THR A 261 2.86 -19.48 17.49
N LYS A 262 2.67 -18.81 16.35
CA LYS A 262 3.17 -19.23 15.04
C LYS A 262 3.86 -18.09 14.31
N LEU A 263 4.81 -18.44 13.46
CA LEU A 263 5.52 -17.55 12.56
C LEU A 263 5.33 -18.08 11.14
N ILE A 264 4.88 -17.23 10.22
CA ILE A 264 4.89 -17.52 8.78
C ILE A 264 5.96 -16.66 8.10
N TYR A 265 6.58 -17.21 7.06
CA TYR A 265 7.66 -16.55 6.34
C TYR A 265 7.90 -17.25 5.00
N THR A 266 8.60 -16.58 4.09
CA THR A 266 9.01 -17.15 2.80
C THR A 266 10.47 -17.58 2.84
N SER A 267 10.83 -18.64 2.13
CA SER A 267 12.22 -19.11 2.08
C SER A 267 12.56 -19.79 0.76
N TRP A 268 13.80 -19.60 0.29
CA TRP A 268 14.34 -20.16 -0.96
C TRP A 268 15.14 -21.42 -0.64
N ARG A 269 14.50 -22.59 -0.75
CA ARG A 269 15.09 -23.88 -0.33
C ARG A 269 15.24 -24.91 -1.46
N ARG A 270 14.87 -24.54 -2.68
CA ARG A 270 14.88 -25.41 -3.87
C ARG A 270 15.51 -24.68 -5.03
N ASP A 271 16.33 -25.39 -5.81
CA ASP A 271 16.83 -24.96 -7.11
C ASP A 271 15.72 -25.17 -8.15
N THR A 272 14.87 -24.15 -8.28
CA THR A 272 13.69 -24.15 -9.15
C THR A 272 14.01 -23.71 -10.57
N ASN A 273 15.11 -22.96 -10.76
CA ASN A 273 15.59 -22.55 -12.08
C ASN A 273 16.58 -23.55 -12.70
N LYS A 274 17.04 -24.55 -11.92
CA LYS A 274 17.95 -25.64 -12.30
C LYS A 274 19.36 -25.17 -12.70
N ASP A 275 19.85 -24.08 -12.10
CA ASP A 275 21.19 -23.56 -12.33
C ASP A 275 22.25 -24.16 -11.39
N GLY A 276 21.83 -25.01 -10.44
CA GLY A 276 22.70 -25.68 -9.47
C GLY A 276 23.01 -24.86 -8.22
N VAL A 277 22.43 -23.66 -8.08
CA VAL A 277 22.60 -22.76 -6.94
C VAL A 277 21.23 -22.48 -6.32
N ILE A 278 21.12 -22.58 -5.00
CA ILE A 278 19.89 -22.20 -4.28
C ILE A 278 20.04 -20.78 -3.79
N ASP A 279 19.32 -19.83 -4.39
CA ASP A 279 19.33 -18.42 -3.97
C ASP A 279 18.02 -17.68 -4.30
N ILE A 280 18.01 -16.34 -4.15
CA ILE A 280 16.82 -15.51 -4.39
C ILE A 280 16.34 -15.46 -5.85
N ARG A 281 17.10 -16.01 -6.79
CA ARG A 281 16.70 -16.20 -8.20
C ARG A 281 15.78 -17.42 -8.35
N ASP A 282 15.67 -18.25 -7.32
CA ASP A 282 14.67 -19.30 -7.22
C ASP A 282 13.31 -18.78 -6.77
N ASN A 283 12.33 -19.66 -6.84
CA ASN A 283 11.00 -19.42 -6.32
C ASN A 283 10.94 -19.75 -4.83
N SER A 284 10.40 -18.81 -4.05
CA SER A 284 10.24 -18.98 -2.61
C SER A 284 9.01 -19.84 -2.26
N GLY A 285 9.19 -20.75 -1.30
CA GLY A 285 8.10 -21.48 -0.65
C GLY A 285 7.56 -20.74 0.57
N LEU A 286 6.34 -21.11 1.00
CA LEU A 286 5.71 -20.53 2.20
C LEU A 286 5.81 -21.50 3.38
N PHE A 287 6.45 -21.05 4.46
CA PHE A 287 6.75 -21.85 5.64
C PHE A 287 6.00 -21.32 6.87
N MET A 288 5.63 -22.23 7.75
CA MET A 288 5.05 -21.94 9.05
C MET A 288 5.84 -22.68 10.14
N LYS A 289 6.29 -21.94 11.14
CA LYS A 289 6.95 -22.45 12.34
C LYS A 289 6.04 -22.26 13.54
N ASP A 290 5.80 -23.34 14.26
CA ASP A 290 5.18 -23.32 15.58
C ASP A 290 6.24 -22.93 16.62
N LEU A 291 6.05 -21.81 17.30
CA LEU A 291 7.03 -21.23 18.21
C LEU A 291 7.05 -21.89 19.59
N ILE A 292 6.06 -22.74 19.90
CA ILE A 292 5.98 -23.50 21.16
C ILE A 292 6.76 -24.81 21.01
N SER A 293 6.43 -25.59 19.98
CA SER A 293 7.03 -26.90 19.72
C SER A 293 8.34 -26.83 18.92
N GLY A 294 8.59 -25.71 18.23
CA GLY A 294 9.69 -25.55 17.28
C GLY A 294 9.46 -26.22 15.93
N ARG A 295 8.32 -26.92 15.73
CA ARG A 295 8.00 -27.62 14.49
C ARG A 295 7.86 -26.65 13.33
N GLU A 296 8.47 -27.00 12.21
CA GLU A 296 8.38 -26.24 10.98
C GLU A 296 7.70 -27.06 9.88
N THR A 297 6.92 -26.39 9.04
CA THR A 297 6.14 -27.02 7.96
C THR A 297 6.10 -26.09 6.76
N GLU A 298 6.35 -26.61 5.57
CA GLU A 298 6.01 -25.93 4.32
C GLU A 298 4.49 -26.06 4.11
N ILE A 299 3.78 -24.94 4.04
CA ILE A 299 2.32 -24.92 3.92
C ILE A 299 1.84 -24.76 2.47
N VAL A 300 2.70 -24.23 1.60
CA VAL A 300 2.53 -24.20 0.14
C VAL A 300 3.84 -24.70 -0.47
N SER A 301 3.82 -25.91 -1.02
CA SER A 301 4.99 -26.65 -1.50
C SER A 301 5.05 -26.77 -3.03
N ASP A 302 4.51 -25.78 -3.74
CA ASP A 302 4.61 -25.72 -5.19
C ASP A 302 5.96 -25.14 -5.62
N ASP A 303 6.27 -25.22 -6.92
CA ASP A 303 7.49 -24.64 -7.49
C ASP A 303 7.27 -23.18 -7.94
N TYR A 304 6.20 -22.55 -7.46
CA TYR A 304 5.87 -21.16 -7.79
C TYR A 304 6.42 -20.21 -6.74
N ASN A 305 6.59 -18.96 -7.12
CA ASN A 305 7.08 -17.95 -6.19
C ASN A 305 5.92 -17.44 -5.32
N ASN A 306 6.01 -17.67 -4.01
CA ASN A 306 4.98 -17.33 -3.02
C ASN A 306 5.49 -16.22 -2.08
N GLU A 307 4.87 -15.04 -2.11
CA GLU A 307 5.38 -13.84 -1.45
C GLU A 307 4.33 -13.11 -0.59
N PHE A 308 4.81 -12.18 0.24
CA PHE A 308 3.99 -11.28 1.08
C PHE A 308 2.93 -11.98 1.93
N PRO A 309 3.28 -13.04 2.70
CA PRO A 309 2.31 -13.73 3.54
C PRO A 309 1.79 -12.84 4.67
N GLN A 310 0.50 -12.98 5.00
CA GLN A 310 -0.14 -12.31 6.13
C GLN A 310 -1.15 -13.25 6.79
N PHE A 311 -1.24 -13.24 8.12
CA PHE A 311 -2.39 -13.84 8.81
C PHE A 311 -3.63 -12.98 8.67
N SER A 312 -4.80 -13.60 8.62
CA SER A 312 -6.06 -12.91 8.89
C SER A 312 -6.09 -12.42 10.35
N PRO A 313 -6.78 -11.31 10.65
CA PRO A 313 -6.93 -10.81 12.02
C PRO A 313 -7.38 -11.86 13.05
N ASN A 314 -8.20 -12.84 12.65
CA ASN A 314 -8.63 -13.94 13.51
C ASN A 314 -7.68 -15.15 13.56
N GLY A 315 -6.61 -15.15 12.75
CA GLY A 315 -5.58 -16.19 12.72
C GLY A 315 -5.99 -17.50 12.02
N GLU A 316 -7.13 -17.55 11.33
CA GLU A 316 -7.63 -18.77 10.68
C GLU A 316 -7.16 -18.95 9.23
N MET A 317 -6.71 -17.88 8.60
CA MET A 317 -6.35 -17.83 7.18
C MET A 317 -4.97 -17.19 7.00
N ILE A 318 -4.29 -17.57 5.92
CA ILE A 318 -3.05 -16.92 5.46
C ILE A 318 -3.27 -16.40 4.04
N LEU A 319 -3.07 -15.11 3.84
CA LEU A 319 -3.10 -14.43 2.54
C LEU A 319 -1.69 -14.39 1.97
N TYR A 320 -1.52 -14.65 0.68
CA TYR A 320 -0.24 -14.54 -0.01
C TYR A 320 -0.44 -14.24 -1.50
N LEU A 321 0.63 -13.75 -2.14
CA LEU A 321 0.72 -13.61 -3.59
C LEU A 321 1.44 -14.84 -4.16
N SER A 322 0.91 -15.41 -5.24
CA SER A 322 1.58 -16.52 -5.94
C SER A 322 1.60 -16.26 -7.44
N ARG A 323 2.76 -16.49 -8.06
CA ARG A 323 2.95 -16.31 -9.50
C ARG A 323 3.01 -17.67 -10.19
N ARG A 324 1.93 -18.04 -10.88
CA ARG A 324 1.74 -19.40 -11.41
C ARG A 324 1.68 -19.50 -12.93
N ARG A 325 1.58 -18.37 -13.64
CA ARG A 325 1.38 -18.32 -15.10
C ARG A 325 2.34 -17.33 -15.73
N ASP A 326 2.73 -17.63 -16.97
CA ASP A 326 3.39 -16.71 -17.90
C ASP A 326 2.30 -15.79 -18.49
N THR A 327 2.11 -14.66 -17.83
CA THR A 327 1.06 -13.68 -18.09
C THR A 327 1.47 -12.68 -19.17
N ASN A 328 2.77 -12.44 -19.35
CA ASN A 328 3.29 -11.58 -20.41
C ASN A 328 3.55 -12.33 -21.74
N LYS A 329 3.56 -13.67 -21.70
CA LYS A 329 3.77 -14.60 -22.83
C LYS A 329 5.18 -14.56 -23.41
N ASP A 330 6.19 -14.33 -22.57
CA ASP A 330 7.60 -14.33 -22.97
C ASP A 330 8.26 -15.73 -22.93
N GLY A 331 7.52 -16.74 -22.45
CA GLY A 331 7.97 -18.13 -22.34
C GLY A 331 8.59 -18.50 -21.00
N VAL A 332 8.69 -17.56 -20.04
CA VAL A 332 9.31 -17.76 -18.73
C VAL A 332 8.43 -17.19 -17.63
N ILE A 333 8.16 -17.96 -16.58
CA ILE A 333 7.48 -17.45 -15.38
C ILE A 333 8.50 -16.72 -14.52
N ASN A 334 8.45 -15.39 -14.47
CA ASN A 334 9.45 -14.56 -13.78
C ASN A 334 8.84 -13.30 -13.12
N ASN A 335 9.68 -12.43 -12.55
CA ASN A 335 9.22 -11.25 -11.81
C ASN A 335 8.41 -10.22 -12.64
N LEU A 336 8.41 -10.33 -13.97
CA LEU A 336 7.61 -9.53 -14.90
C LEU A 336 6.17 -10.03 -15.00
N ASP A 337 5.88 -11.25 -14.54
CA ASP A 337 4.53 -11.78 -14.49
C ASP A 337 3.74 -11.31 -13.28
N ASN A 338 2.44 -11.25 -13.49
CA ASN A 338 1.46 -10.95 -12.47
C ASN A 338 1.32 -12.08 -11.45
N SER A 339 0.89 -11.70 -10.24
CA SER A 339 0.60 -12.63 -9.16
C SER A 339 -0.91 -12.72 -8.93
N GLY A 340 -1.39 -13.91 -8.63
CA GLY A 340 -2.74 -14.11 -8.11
C GLY A 340 -2.75 -13.85 -6.61
N ILE A 341 -3.92 -13.53 -6.06
CA ILE A 341 -4.14 -13.41 -4.62
C ILE A 341 -4.77 -14.70 -4.13
N TYR A 342 -4.10 -15.36 -3.18
CA TYR A 342 -4.52 -16.65 -2.63
C TYR A 342 -4.74 -16.57 -1.12
N ILE A 343 -5.65 -17.39 -0.62
CA ILE A 343 -5.81 -17.68 0.80
C ILE A 343 -5.53 -19.15 1.07
N TYR A 344 -4.73 -19.44 2.08
CA TYR A 344 -4.61 -20.76 2.70
C TYR A 344 -5.46 -20.84 3.96
N HIS A 345 -6.42 -21.76 3.99
CA HIS A 345 -7.26 -22.04 5.15
C HIS A 345 -6.54 -23.02 6.09
N LEU A 346 -6.14 -22.58 7.28
CA LEU A 346 -5.29 -23.36 8.19
C LEU A 346 -5.96 -24.66 8.67
N LEU A 347 -7.21 -24.58 9.11
CA LEU A 347 -7.95 -25.75 9.61
C LEU A 347 -8.24 -26.77 8.50
N LYS A 348 -8.58 -26.29 7.30
CA LYS A 348 -8.91 -27.14 6.14
C LYS A 348 -7.69 -27.62 5.39
N ARG A 349 -6.52 -27.01 5.65
CA ARG A 349 -5.27 -27.19 4.90
C ARG A 349 -5.47 -27.10 3.40
N LYS A 350 -6.18 -26.04 2.99
CA LYS A 350 -6.63 -25.88 1.61
C LYS A 350 -6.38 -24.47 1.11
N GLU A 351 -5.80 -24.39 -0.08
CA GLU A 351 -5.64 -23.16 -0.83
C GLU A 351 -6.92 -22.78 -1.59
N GLU A 352 -7.13 -21.48 -1.72
CA GLU A 352 -8.24 -20.88 -2.46
C GLU A 352 -7.74 -19.64 -3.22
N LEU A 353 -7.95 -19.63 -4.54
CA LEU A 353 -7.72 -18.45 -5.36
C LEU A 353 -8.82 -17.41 -5.08
N ILE A 354 -8.43 -16.18 -4.78
CA ILE A 354 -9.35 -15.06 -4.52
C ILE A 354 -9.41 -14.12 -5.72
N VAL A 355 -8.26 -13.77 -6.30
CA VAL A 355 -8.15 -12.90 -7.47
C VAL A 355 -7.16 -13.50 -8.46
N GLU A 356 -7.60 -13.67 -9.71
CA GLU A 356 -6.78 -14.20 -10.80
C GLU A 356 -5.58 -13.29 -11.13
N ASP A 357 -4.54 -13.89 -11.73
CA ASP A 357 -3.31 -13.19 -12.12
C ASP A 357 -3.39 -12.49 -13.50
N ASP A 358 -4.59 -12.35 -14.06
CA ASP A 358 -4.84 -11.56 -15.28
C ASP A 358 -4.48 -10.07 -15.12
N PHE A 359 -4.27 -9.61 -13.88
CA PHE A 359 -4.02 -8.21 -13.52
C PHE A 359 -2.84 -8.08 -12.56
N PHE A 360 -2.26 -6.88 -12.51
CA PHE A 360 -1.13 -6.52 -11.64
C PHE A 360 -1.55 -6.44 -10.17
N ASN A 361 -1.72 -7.57 -9.49
CA ASN A 361 -2.12 -7.57 -8.09
C ASN A 361 -0.92 -7.41 -7.15
N LYS A 362 -0.97 -6.42 -6.25
CA LYS A 362 0.08 -6.18 -5.23
C LYS A 362 -0.51 -5.70 -3.90
N PHE A 363 0.29 -5.83 -2.85
CA PHE A 363 -0.02 -5.36 -1.49
C PHE A 363 -1.41 -5.78 -0.97
N PRO A 364 -1.81 -7.06 -1.09
CA PRO A 364 -3.08 -7.48 -0.55
C PRO A 364 -3.05 -7.46 0.98
N SER A 365 -4.16 -7.09 1.61
CA SER A 365 -4.31 -7.13 3.07
C SER A 365 -5.76 -7.38 3.48
N PHE A 366 -5.95 -8.12 4.56
CA PHE A 366 -7.27 -8.40 5.12
C PHE A 366 -7.89 -7.14 5.73
N SER A 367 -9.19 -6.98 5.55
CA SER A 367 -9.98 -6.09 6.39
C SER A 367 -9.97 -6.55 7.85
N PHE A 368 -10.11 -5.61 8.78
CA PHE A 368 -10.07 -5.86 10.23
C PHE A 368 -11.13 -6.88 10.72
N ASP A 369 -12.19 -7.10 9.96
CA ASP A 369 -13.25 -8.06 10.27
C ASP A 369 -13.15 -9.40 9.52
N ASN A 370 -12.05 -9.64 8.78
CA ASN A 370 -11.77 -10.88 8.04
C ASN A 370 -12.71 -11.19 6.86
N LYS A 371 -13.51 -10.24 6.39
CA LYS A 371 -14.49 -10.49 5.30
C LYS A 371 -13.96 -10.17 3.91
N GLU A 372 -13.01 -9.25 3.82
CA GLU A 372 -12.60 -8.65 2.57
C GLU A 372 -11.08 -8.57 2.48
N ILE A 373 -10.57 -8.42 1.25
CA ILE A 373 -9.17 -8.13 0.99
C ILE A 373 -9.10 -6.83 0.18
N VAL A 374 -8.31 -5.87 0.64
CA VAL A 374 -7.91 -4.71 -0.15
C VAL A 374 -6.61 -5.02 -0.86
N PHE A 375 -6.49 -4.61 -2.12
CA PHE A 375 -5.31 -4.83 -2.93
C PHE A 375 -5.13 -3.73 -3.98
N LEU A 376 -3.89 -3.54 -4.42
CA LEU A 376 -3.56 -2.70 -5.56
C LEU A 376 -3.71 -3.52 -6.84
N SER A 377 -4.37 -2.98 -7.88
CA SER A 377 -4.49 -3.65 -9.18
C SER A 377 -4.61 -2.67 -10.36
N ASN A 378 -4.47 -3.14 -11.61
CA ASN A 378 -4.63 -2.36 -12.84
C ASN A 378 -5.79 -2.88 -13.71
N TRP A 379 -6.95 -3.09 -13.09
CA TRP A 379 -8.13 -3.75 -13.68
C TRP A 379 -8.60 -3.17 -15.03
N ARG A 380 -8.28 -1.90 -15.33
CA ARG A 380 -8.65 -1.24 -16.57
C ARG A 380 -7.84 -1.68 -17.80
N VAL A 381 -6.61 -2.17 -17.62
CA VAL A 381 -5.69 -2.48 -18.73
C VAL A 381 -5.26 -3.94 -18.64
N LYS A 382 -6.01 -4.83 -19.31
CA LYS A 382 -5.66 -6.27 -19.43
C LYS A 382 -4.39 -6.52 -20.24
N ARG A 383 -3.97 -5.55 -21.06
CA ARG A 383 -2.77 -5.63 -21.90
C ARG A 383 -2.28 -4.21 -22.19
N ILE A 384 -1.12 -3.84 -21.67
CA ILE A 384 -0.43 -2.62 -22.08
C ILE A 384 0.23 -2.96 -23.41
N SER A 385 -0.17 -2.31 -24.51
CA SER A 385 0.59 -2.43 -25.76
C SER A 385 1.99 -1.85 -25.55
N GLU A 386 3.04 -2.34 -26.25
CA GLU A 386 4.41 -1.80 -26.11
C GLU A 386 4.48 -0.27 -26.29
N HIS A 387 3.52 0.34 -27.00
CA HIS A 387 3.42 1.80 -27.17
C HIS A 387 2.77 2.55 -25.98
N GLU A 388 1.99 1.88 -25.13
CA GLU A 388 1.43 2.43 -23.88
C GLU A 388 2.34 2.18 -22.67
N SER A 389 3.48 1.51 -22.87
CA SER A 389 4.45 1.15 -21.82
C SER A 389 5.15 2.35 -21.15
N LYS A 390 5.02 3.56 -21.72
CA LYS A 390 5.53 4.79 -21.09
C LYS A 390 4.78 5.17 -19.79
N ASP A 391 3.59 4.58 -19.56
CA ASP A 391 2.72 4.89 -18.42
C ASP A 391 2.79 3.84 -17.29
N TYR A 392 3.89 3.07 -17.19
CA TYR A 392 4.07 2.01 -16.16
C TYR A 392 3.84 2.50 -14.72
N PHE A 393 3.89 3.82 -14.48
CA PHE A 393 3.65 4.46 -13.20
C PHE A 393 2.24 5.10 -13.02
N GLU A 394 1.32 5.03 -13.99
CA GLU A 394 0.15 5.94 -14.00
C GLU A 394 -1.25 5.31 -13.92
N THR A 395 -1.43 3.99 -13.83
CA THR A 395 -2.79 3.38 -13.89
C THR A 395 -3.03 2.21 -12.91
N LYS A 396 -2.84 2.43 -11.61
CA LYS A 396 -3.14 1.43 -10.56
C LYS A 396 -4.22 1.96 -9.65
N GLY A 397 -5.28 1.18 -9.44
CA GLY A 397 -6.39 1.44 -8.54
C GLY A 397 -6.26 0.66 -7.24
N ILE A 398 -7.05 1.04 -6.24
CA ILE A 398 -7.21 0.25 -5.02
C ILE A 398 -8.57 -0.43 -5.09
N TYR A 399 -8.58 -1.73 -4.90
CA TYR A 399 -9.74 -2.60 -5.05
C TYR A 399 -9.99 -3.37 -3.76
N LEU A 400 -11.25 -3.72 -3.55
CA LEU A 400 -11.73 -4.53 -2.44
C LEU A 400 -12.41 -5.77 -3.03
N VAL A 401 -12.05 -6.96 -2.54
CA VAL A 401 -12.75 -8.21 -2.86
C VAL A 401 -13.39 -8.80 -1.61
N ASP A 402 -14.68 -9.09 -1.68
CA ASP A 402 -15.36 -9.87 -0.63
C ASP A 402 -14.98 -11.34 -0.79
N ILE A 403 -14.46 -11.94 0.28
CA ILE A 403 -13.85 -13.29 0.22
C ILE A 403 -14.88 -14.35 -0.15
N ARG A 404 -16.14 -14.20 0.26
CA ARG A 404 -17.19 -15.22 0.07
C ARG A 404 -17.86 -15.11 -1.30
N SER A 405 -18.30 -13.92 -1.66
CA SER A 405 -19.02 -13.63 -2.91
C SER A 405 -18.10 -13.43 -4.10
N LYS A 406 -16.81 -13.21 -3.87
CA LYS A 406 -15.80 -12.84 -4.89
C LYS A 406 -16.11 -11.54 -5.61
N LYS A 407 -17.06 -10.74 -5.09
CA LYS A 407 -17.40 -9.45 -5.68
C LYS A 407 -16.24 -8.47 -5.48
N ILE A 408 -15.76 -7.91 -6.59
CA ILE A 408 -14.70 -6.91 -6.60
C ILE A 408 -15.33 -5.51 -6.78
N THR A 409 -14.92 -4.58 -5.92
CA THR A 409 -15.34 -3.18 -5.96
C THR A 409 -14.10 -2.29 -6.03
N GLN A 410 -14.14 -1.25 -6.89
CA GLN A 410 -13.08 -0.24 -6.94
C GLN A 410 -13.31 0.75 -5.78
N VAL A 411 -12.28 0.94 -4.95
CA VAL A 411 -12.27 1.87 -3.83
C VAL A 411 -11.66 3.21 -4.25
N ILE A 412 -10.50 3.14 -4.90
CA ILE A 412 -9.80 4.29 -5.46
C ILE A 412 -9.60 4.07 -6.95
N SER A 413 -10.01 5.07 -7.71
CA SER A 413 -9.99 5.07 -9.17
C SER A 413 -8.57 4.95 -9.73
N ASP A 414 -8.40 4.06 -10.70
CA ASP A 414 -7.20 3.90 -11.52
C ASP A 414 -7.16 4.83 -12.74
N LYS A 415 -8.11 5.79 -12.83
CA LYS A 415 -8.28 6.65 -14.01
C LYS A 415 -7.52 7.97 -13.96
N TYR A 416 -7.01 8.35 -12.80
CA TYR A 416 -6.50 9.70 -12.56
C TYR A 416 -5.04 9.72 -12.09
N TYR A 417 -4.63 8.73 -11.30
CA TYR A 417 -3.36 8.77 -10.59
C TYR A 417 -2.78 7.36 -10.39
N GLY A 418 -1.46 7.30 -10.24
CA GLY A 418 -0.75 6.06 -9.90
C GLY A 418 -0.70 5.84 -8.40
N HIS A 419 -1.45 4.86 -7.90
CA HIS A 419 -1.48 4.51 -6.47
C HIS A 419 -0.43 3.46 -6.10
N ARG A 420 0.02 3.47 -4.84
CA ARG A 420 0.99 2.49 -4.31
C ARG A 420 0.81 2.26 -2.81
N ALA A 421 1.20 1.06 -2.39
CA ALA A 421 1.31 0.65 -0.98
C ALA A 421 0.07 0.99 -0.15
N PRO A 422 -1.13 0.50 -0.53
CA PRO A 422 -2.30 0.62 0.30
C PRO A 422 -2.06 -0.09 1.65
N VAL A 423 -2.44 0.56 2.74
CA VAL A 423 -2.39 0.02 4.10
C VAL A 423 -3.75 0.26 4.74
N LEU A 424 -4.32 -0.77 5.37
CA LEU A 424 -5.63 -0.67 6.01
C LEU A 424 -5.51 -0.24 7.47
N SER A 425 -6.49 0.52 7.93
CA SER A 425 -6.69 0.75 9.34
C SER A 425 -7.06 -0.56 10.04
N PRO A 426 -6.48 -0.84 11.22
CA PRO A 426 -6.79 -2.04 12.00
C PRO A 426 -8.16 -1.97 12.71
N LYS A 427 -8.84 -0.82 12.70
CA LYS A 427 -10.07 -0.59 13.47
C LYS A 427 -11.24 -0.05 12.66
N GLU A 428 -10.95 0.64 11.56
CA GLU A 428 -11.94 1.38 10.78
C GLU A 428 -11.84 1.03 9.30
N PRO A 429 -12.90 1.28 8.51
CA PRO A 429 -12.88 1.03 7.07
C PRO A 429 -12.12 2.10 6.30
N LEU A 430 -10.89 2.38 6.71
CA LEU A 430 -9.99 3.35 6.11
C LEU A 430 -8.82 2.64 5.43
N VAL A 431 -8.42 3.16 4.27
CA VAL A 431 -7.19 2.78 3.57
C VAL A 431 -6.33 4.02 3.39
N SER A 432 -5.08 3.95 3.82
CA SER A 432 -4.06 4.95 3.48
C SER A 432 -3.23 4.45 2.32
N TYR A 433 -2.79 5.36 1.44
CA TYR A 433 -2.03 5.01 0.25
C TYR A 433 -1.18 6.18 -0.24
N LEU A 434 -0.15 5.86 -1.01
CA LEU A 434 0.60 6.83 -1.78
C LEU A 434 -0.04 7.02 -3.14
N SER A 435 -0.11 8.25 -3.63
CA SER A 435 -0.54 8.55 -4.99
C SER A 435 0.40 9.56 -5.63
N TRP A 436 0.77 9.29 -6.88
CA TRP A 436 1.52 10.22 -7.72
C TRP A 436 0.56 11.05 -8.57
N ARG A 437 0.78 12.37 -8.66
CA ARG A 437 0.03 13.24 -9.59
C ARG A 437 1.02 13.99 -10.48
N PRO A 438 0.80 14.09 -11.81
CA PRO A 438 1.67 14.85 -12.71
C PRO A 438 1.95 16.25 -12.17
N ASP A 439 3.23 16.65 -12.17
CA ASP A 439 3.79 17.92 -11.65
C ASP A 439 3.94 17.99 -10.10
N THR A 440 3.63 16.90 -9.39
CA THR A 440 3.86 16.78 -7.95
C THR A 440 4.49 15.41 -7.64
N GLY A 441 5.30 15.31 -6.58
CA GLY A 441 5.81 14.05 -6.04
C GLY A 441 4.72 13.13 -5.46
N ARG A 442 5.06 12.35 -4.43
CA ARG A 442 4.20 11.28 -3.90
C ARG A 442 3.41 11.80 -2.70
N GLY A 443 2.12 12.10 -2.85
CA GLY A 443 1.27 12.47 -1.70
C GLY A 443 0.82 11.25 -0.91
N ILE A 444 0.56 11.44 0.39
CA ILE A 444 -0.13 10.44 1.22
C ILE A 444 -1.60 10.82 1.30
N TYR A 445 -2.48 9.84 1.07
CA TYR A 445 -3.91 10.01 1.07
C TYR A 445 -4.59 8.98 1.98
N LEU A 446 -5.80 9.30 2.40
CA LEU A 446 -6.69 8.44 3.18
C LEU A 446 -8.05 8.35 2.48
N ALA A 447 -8.67 7.18 2.48
CA ALA A 447 -10.00 7.00 1.89
C ALA A 447 -10.83 5.98 2.66
N ASN A 448 -12.16 6.11 2.60
CA ASN A 448 -13.08 5.10 3.13
C ASN A 448 -13.34 4.02 2.07
N TYR A 449 -13.38 2.75 2.47
CA TYR A 449 -13.58 1.62 1.54
C TYR A 449 -14.90 0.86 1.70
N ARG A 450 -15.75 1.16 2.70
CA ARG A 450 -16.97 0.38 2.97
C ARG A 450 -18.30 1.09 2.80
N ARG A 451 -18.33 2.42 2.93
CA ARG A 451 -19.59 3.16 2.94
C ARG A 451 -19.60 4.21 1.85
N LEU A 452 -20.62 4.16 0.99
CA LEU A 452 -21.03 5.34 0.24
C LEU A 452 -21.51 6.36 1.28
N PRO A 453 -20.91 7.56 1.35
CA PRO A 453 -21.34 8.58 2.29
C PRO A 453 -22.78 8.96 1.99
N GLU A 454 -23.54 9.31 3.03
CA GLU A 454 -24.84 9.96 2.83
C GLU A 454 -24.64 11.27 2.05
N PRO A 455 -25.65 11.76 1.31
CA PRO A 455 -25.52 13.01 0.56
C PRO A 455 -25.00 14.19 1.38
N ASP A 456 -25.41 14.32 2.65
CA ASP A 456 -24.91 15.37 3.56
C ASP A 456 -23.45 15.18 3.96
N GLU A 457 -22.99 13.93 4.16
CA GLU A 457 -21.59 13.62 4.42
C GLU A 457 -20.74 13.94 3.18
N LEU A 458 -21.21 13.56 2.00
CA LEU A 458 -20.54 13.83 0.72
C LEU A 458 -20.45 15.34 0.42
N ARG A 459 -21.52 16.07 0.75
CA ARG A 459 -21.56 17.52 0.62
C ARG A 459 -20.50 18.19 1.48
N LYS A 460 -20.36 17.78 2.75
CA LYS A 460 -19.31 18.30 3.65
C LYS A 460 -17.92 18.03 3.12
N ILE A 461 -17.69 16.82 2.58
CA ILE A 461 -16.42 16.47 1.92
C ILE A 461 -16.14 17.47 0.78
N ILE A 462 -17.11 17.73 -0.09
CA ILE A 462 -16.94 18.64 -1.24
C ILE A 462 -16.78 20.11 -0.80
N GLU A 463 -17.42 20.51 0.29
CA GLU A 463 -17.24 21.86 0.85
C GLU A 463 -15.85 22.05 1.47
N SER A 464 -15.20 20.98 1.95
CA SER A 464 -13.82 21.03 2.49
C SER A 464 -12.71 20.87 1.44
N PHE A 465 -13.04 20.77 0.15
CA PHE A 465 -12.05 20.60 -0.94
C PHE A 465 -11.22 21.86 -1.27
N VAL A 466 -11.29 22.91 -0.44
CA VAL A 466 -10.65 24.23 -0.66
C VAL A 466 -9.35 24.34 0.11
#